data_AF-A0A259FNR8-F1
#
_entry.id   AF-A0A259FNR8-F1
#
_cell.length_a   1.000
_cell.length_b   1.000
_cell.length_c   1.000
_cell.angle_alpha   90.00
_cell.angle_beta   90.00
_cell.angle_gamma   90.00
#
_symmetry.space_group_name_H-M   'P 1'
#
loop_
_entity.id
_entity.type
_entity.pdbx_description
1 polymer ?
#
loop_
_entity_poly.entity_id
_entity_poly.type
_entity_poly.pdbx_seq_one_letter_code
_entity_poly.pdbx_strand_id
1 'polypeptide(L)'
;MKGPDLKRNALPGASQRGAALIVALIFLAVLALLGIAAAQTTQLEERMAGNTRDRDLAFQSAEAALRWASFNLAGLSAAAPALDEAVGNDATYWNAYDWSTSTQLSAANVTINGVEAYPQVVVERRGTSDRYRVTARGVGASSNSIVLLQAEYQYP
;
A
#
# COMPACT_ATOMS: atom_id res chain seq x y z
N MET A 1 75.67 -62.15 17.94
CA MET A 1 75.10 -62.03 16.58
C MET A 1 74.03 -60.95 16.62
N LYS A 2 74.09 -60.02 15.66
CA LYS A 2 73.31 -58.78 15.50
C LYS A 2 71.84 -59.12 15.16
N GLY A 3 70.88 -58.44 15.79
CA GLY A 3 69.44 -58.77 15.72
C GLY A 3 68.74 -58.36 14.41
N PRO A 4 67.43 -58.63 14.27
CA PRO A 4 66.60 -58.06 13.19
C PRO A 4 65.92 -56.75 13.62
N ASP A 5 66.20 -55.69 12.87
CA ASP A 5 65.62 -54.35 13.00
C ASP A 5 64.14 -54.32 12.57
N LEU A 6 63.24 -54.04 13.51
CA LEU A 6 61.82 -53.79 13.24
C LEU A 6 61.65 -52.36 12.71
N LYS A 7 61.52 -52.22 11.39
CA LYS A 7 61.19 -50.94 10.73
C LYS A 7 59.79 -50.48 11.16
N ARG A 8 59.71 -49.47 12.02
CA ARG A 8 58.48 -48.76 12.35
C ARG A 8 58.08 -47.89 11.15
N ASN A 9 57.03 -48.25 10.43
CA ASN A 9 56.40 -47.36 9.45
C ASN A 9 55.77 -46.18 10.21
N ALA A 10 56.39 -45.01 10.14
CA ALA A 10 55.77 -43.76 10.55
C ALA A 10 54.67 -43.44 9.54
N LEU A 11 53.40 -43.52 9.96
CA LEU A 11 52.29 -43.02 9.16
C LEU A 11 52.45 -41.49 9.04
N PRO A 12 52.48 -40.92 7.82
CA PRO A 12 52.53 -39.48 7.65
C PRO A 12 51.20 -38.89 8.11
N GLY A 13 51.15 -38.50 9.39
CA GLY A 13 50.11 -37.65 9.95
C GLY A 13 50.25 -36.25 9.37
N ALA A 14 49.79 -36.07 8.14
CA ALA A 14 49.79 -34.79 7.46
C ALA A 14 48.98 -33.77 8.28
N SER A 15 49.66 -32.74 8.71
CA SER A 15 49.18 -31.58 9.45
C SER A 15 48.22 -30.72 8.61
N GLN A 16 46.97 -31.15 8.44
CA GLN A 16 45.90 -30.35 7.82
C GLN A 16 45.02 -29.63 8.87
N ARG A 17 45.60 -29.08 9.94
CA ARG A 17 44.83 -28.49 11.06
C ARG A 17 44.41 -27.02 10.90
N GLY A 18 44.63 -26.39 9.75
CA GLY A 18 44.29 -24.97 9.53
C GLY A 18 43.26 -24.68 8.42
N ALA A 19 43.29 -25.43 7.32
CA ALA A 19 42.50 -25.12 6.14
C ALA A 19 40.98 -25.36 6.31
N ALA A 20 40.60 -26.35 7.12
CA ALA A 20 39.20 -26.70 7.35
C ALA A 20 38.39 -25.56 7.99
N LEU A 21 39.00 -24.81 8.93
CA LEU A 21 38.35 -23.68 9.58
C LEU A 21 38.07 -22.55 8.59
N ILE A 22 39.04 -22.23 7.73
CA ILE A 22 38.90 -21.16 6.73
C ILE A 22 37.78 -21.49 5.75
N VAL A 23 37.77 -22.72 5.23
CA VAL A 23 36.73 -23.19 4.31
C VAL A 23 35.35 -23.16 4.98
N ALA A 24 35.23 -23.65 6.23
CA ALA A 24 33.99 -23.60 6.99
C ALA A 24 33.48 -22.16 7.19
N LEU A 25 34.38 -21.21 7.48
CA LEU A 25 34.03 -19.82 7.69
C LEU A 25 33.59 -19.12 6.39
N ILE A 26 34.22 -19.46 5.25
CA ILE A 26 33.78 -19.01 3.93
C ILE A 26 32.37 -19.53 3.63
N PHE A 27 32.11 -20.82 3.83
CA PHE A 27 30.77 -21.38 3.62
C PHE A 27 29.73 -20.76 4.55
N LEU A 28 30.06 -20.56 5.83
CA LEU A 28 29.19 -19.89 6.78
C LEU A 28 28.88 -18.45 6.32
N ALA A 29 29.90 -17.71 5.88
CA ALA A 29 29.71 -16.35 5.37
C ALA A 29 28.82 -16.32 4.12
N VAL A 30 29.01 -17.25 3.18
CA VAL A 30 28.17 -17.37 1.98
C VAL A 30 26.72 -17.67 2.36
N LEU A 31 26.48 -18.64 3.25
CA LEU A 31 25.13 -18.97 3.72
C LEU A 31 24.48 -17.80 4.46
N ALA A 32 25.24 -17.06 5.27
CA ALA A 32 24.74 -15.88 5.96
C ALA A 32 24.31 -14.78 4.97
N LEU A 33 25.12 -14.50 3.94
CA LEU A 33 24.79 -13.53 2.90
C LEU A 33 23.54 -13.93 2.10
N LEU A 34 23.40 -15.22 1.77
CA LEU A 34 22.21 -15.74 1.11
C LEU A 34 20.97 -15.60 2.00
N GLY A 35 21.10 -15.89 3.30
CA GLY A 35 20.04 -15.70 4.28
C GLY A 35 19.58 -14.24 4.39
N ILE A 36 20.52 -13.30 4.42
CA ILE A 36 20.22 -11.86 4.44
C ILE A 36 19.53 -11.42 3.14
N ALA A 37 20.03 -11.85 1.98
CA ALA A 37 19.44 -11.49 0.70
C ALA A 37 17.98 -11.98 0.58
N ALA A 38 17.70 -13.22 1.00
CA ALA A 38 16.33 -13.74 1.03
C ALA A 38 15.43 -12.93 1.98
N ALA A 39 15.91 -12.58 3.17
CA ALA A 39 15.15 -11.78 4.12
C ALA A 39 14.84 -10.37 3.60
N GLN A 40 15.76 -9.74 2.86
CA GLN A 40 15.52 -8.43 2.24
C GLN A 40 14.38 -8.48 1.21
N THR A 41 14.34 -9.51 0.38
CA THR A 41 13.26 -9.70 -0.59
C THR A 41 11.90 -9.84 0.11
N THR A 42 11.82 -10.66 1.15
CA THR A 42 10.58 -10.81 1.93
C THR A 42 10.12 -9.49 2.55
N GLN A 43 11.05 -8.68 3.09
CA GLN A 43 10.70 -7.37 3.64
C GLN A 43 10.15 -6.41 2.58
N LEU A 44 10.68 -6.44 1.35
CA LEU A 44 10.16 -5.63 0.25
C LEU A 44 8.75 -6.08 -0.16
N GLU A 45 8.54 -7.39 -0.28
CA GLU A 45 7.23 -7.97 -0.58
C GLU A 45 6.18 -7.61 0.48
N GLU A 46 6.53 -7.67 1.76
CA GLU A 46 5.65 -7.28 2.86
C GLU A 46 5.25 -5.80 2.78
N ARG A 47 6.22 -4.90 2.50
CA ARG A 47 5.94 -3.47 2.32
C ARG A 47 5.06 -3.19 1.11
N MET A 48 5.29 -3.89 -0.01
CA MET A 48 4.45 -3.77 -1.21
C MET A 48 3.04 -4.30 -0.96
N ALA A 49 2.90 -5.42 -0.26
CA ALA A 49 1.61 -5.97 0.14
C ALA A 49 0.85 -5.02 1.08
N GLY A 50 1.55 -4.43 2.04
CA GLY A 50 1.01 -3.41 2.94
C GLY A 50 0.50 -2.18 2.20
N ASN A 51 1.32 -1.59 1.32
CA ASN A 51 0.93 -0.43 0.52
C ASN A 51 -0.22 -0.74 -0.45
N THR A 52 -0.25 -1.93 -1.05
CA THR A 52 -1.36 -2.34 -1.92
C THR A 52 -2.65 -2.47 -1.12
N ARG A 53 -2.61 -3.15 0.02
CA ARG A 53 -3.77 -3.30 0.90
C ARG A 53 -4.31 -1.96 1.40
N ASP A 54 -3.41 -1.02 1.72
CA ASP A 54 -3.79 0.33 2.17
C ASP A 54 -4.50 1.11 1.05
N ARG A 55 -4.04 0.98 -0.20
CA ARG A 55 -4.70 1.56 -1.38
C ARG A 55 -6.04 0.91 -1.69
N ASP A 56 -6.13 -0.41 -1.56
CA ASP A 56 -7.39 -1.15 -1.75
C ASP A 56 -8.44 -0.72 -0.72
N LEU A 57 -8.03 -0.50 0.53
CA LEU A 57 -8.91 0.02 1.57
C LEU A 57 -9.37 1.45 1.27
N ALA A 58 -8.47 2.33 0.83
CA ALA A 58 -8.82 3.68 0.39
C ALA A 58 -9.81 3.66 -0.77
N PHE A 59 -9.64 2.74 -1.74
CA PHE A 59 -10.55 2.55 -2.86
C PHE A 59 -11.94 2.10 -2.39
N GLN A 60 -12.02 1.08 -1.53
CA GLN A 60 -13.29 0.62 -0.95
C GLN A 60 -13.99 1.74 -0.17
N SER A 61 -13.22 2.55 0.56
CA SER A 61 -13.72 3.72 1.28
C SER A 61 -14.34 4.77 0.33
N ALA A 62 -13.66 5.08 -0.78
CA ALA A 62 -14.17 5.98 -1.80
C ALA A 62 -15.43 5.44 -2.50
N GLU A 63 -15.46 4.14 -2.83
CA GLU A 63 -16.60 3.50 -3.50
C GLU A 63 -17.84 3.50 -2.59
N ALA A 64 -17.65 3.18 -1.30
CA ALA A 64 -18.74 3.21 -0.33
C ALA A 64 -19.30 4.62 -0.16
N ALA A 65 -18.46 5.65 -0.23
CA ALA A 65 -18.89 7.05 -0.22
C ALA A 65 -19.67 7.44 -1.48
N LEU A 66 -19.22 7.03 -2.67
CA LEU A 66 -19.98 7.23 -3.91
C LEU A 66 -21.36 6.56 -3.85
N ARG A 67 -21.42 5.32 -3.35
CA ARG A 67 -22.66 4.57 -3.20
C ARG A 67 -23.60 5.23 -2.19
N TRP A 68 -23.06 5.74 -1.07
CA TRP A 68 -23.86 6.51 -0.12
C TRP A 68 -24.40 7.79 -0.77
N ALA A 69 -23.55 8.53 -1.48
CA ALA A 69 -23.93 9.76 -2.15
C ALA A 69 -25.00 9.54 -3.23
N SER A 70 -24.95 8.41 -3.98
CA SER A 70 -25.98 8.11 -4.97
C SER A 70 -27.37 7.94 -4.37
N PHE A 71 -27.48 7.33 -3.18
CA PHE A 71 -28.77 7.19 -2.49
C PHE A 71 -29.26 8.49 -1.84
N ASN A 72 -28.34 9.39 -1.50
CA ASN A 72 -28.65 10.65 -0.83
C ASN A 72 -28.58 11.86 -1.77
N LEU A 73 -28.48 11.60 -3.08
CA LEU A 73 -28.18 12.63 -4.08
C LEU A 73 -29.19 13.77 -4.05
N ALA A 74 -30.49 13.50 -3.86
CA ALA A 74 -31.53 14.52 -3.81
C ALA A 74 -31.32 15.54 -2.66
N GLY A 75 -30.82 15.10 -1.51
CA GLY A 75 -30.51 15.98 -0.39
C GLY A 75 -29.21 16.77 -0.62
N LEU A 76 -28.20 16.10 -1.18
CA LEU A 76 -26.90 16.71 -1.47
C LEU A 76 -26.96 17.72 -2.63
N SER A 77 -27.80 17.46 -3.63
CA SER A 77 -27.94 18.29 -4.82
C SER A 77 -28.58 19.65 -4.55
N ALA A 78 -29.37 19.78 -3.48
CA ALA A 78 -30.09 21.01 -3.16
C ALA A 78 -29.15 22.19 -2.85
N ALA A 79 -27.96 21.90 -2.31
CA ALA A 79 -26.94 22.89 -1.99
C ALA A 79 -25.66 22.71 -2.84
N ALA A 80 -25.70 21.84 -3.85
CA ALA A 80 -24.53 21.57 -4.69
C ALA A 80 -24.16 22.81 -5.51
N PRO A 81 -22.91 23.31 -5.43
CA PRO A 81 -22.47 24.40 -6.27
C PRO A 81 -22.49 23.98 -7.75
N ALA A 82 -22.60 24.98 -8.64
CA ALA A 82 -22.41 24.74 -10.05
C ALA A 82 -20.95 24.34 -10.32
N LEU A 83 -20.77 23.35 -11.17
CA LEU A 83 -19.47 22.94 -11.69
C LEU A 83 -18.84 24.10 -12.46
N ASP A 84 -17.65 24.50 -12.05
CA ASP A 84 -16.81 25.38 -12.85
C ASP A 84 -16.00 24.55 -13.85
N GLU A 85 -16.52 24.43 -15.08
CA GLU A 85 -15.89 23.69 -16.17
C GLU A 85 -14.59 24.37 -16.68
N ALA A 86 -14.30 25.62 -16.25
CA ALA A 86 -13.03 26.28 -16.56
C ALA A 86 -11.88 25.80 -15.65
N VAL A 87 -12.21 25.21 -14.50
CA VAL A 87 -11.23 24.64 -13.58
C VAL A 87 -10.88 23.22 -14.02
N GLY A 88 -9.59 22.90 -14.01
CA GLY A 88 -9.10 21.58 -14.41
C GLY A 88 -9.66 20.46 -13.52
N ASN A 89 -10.01 19.33 -14.13
CA ASN A 89 -10.42 18.12 -13.42
C ASN A 89 -9.31 17.06 -13.44
N ASP A 90 -8.13 17.43 -12.96
CA ASP A 90 -6.92 16.60 -13.00
C ASP A 90 -6.32 16.39 -11.60
N ALA A 91 -5.22 15.64 -11.54
CA ALA A 91 -4.53 15.36 -10.28
C ALA A 91 -4.00 16.64 -9.60
N THR A 92 -3.60 17.66 -10.38
CA THR A 92 -3.10 18.92 -9.84
C THR A 92 -4.19 19.63 -9.05
N TYR A 93 -5.39 19.74 -9.64
CA TYR A 93 -6.53 20.36 -8.98
C TYR A 93 -6.91 19.64 -7.69
N TRP A 94 -7.15 18.33 -7.75
CA TRP A 94 -7.64 17.58 -6.60
C TRP A 94 -6.63 17.42 -5.47
N ASN A 95 -5.33 17.49 -5.76
CA ASN A 95 -4.28 17.52 -4.74
C ASN A 95 -4.23 18.86 -3.98
N ALA A 96 -4.63 19.96 -4.62
CA ALA A 96 -4.67 21.29 -4.01
C ALA A 96 -6.06 21.65 -3.45
N TYR A 97 -7.08 20.84 -3.74
CA TYR A 97 -8.46 21.07 -3.33
C TYR A 97 -8.62 21.08 -1.79
N ASP A 98 -9.36 22.06 -1.26
CA ASP A 98 -9.65 22.14 0.16
C ASP A 98 -10.83 21.25 0.57
N TRP A 99 -10.50 20.03 0.96
CA TRP A 99 -11.44 19.01 1.40
C TRP A 99 -12.14 19.32 2.73
N SER A 100 -11.71 20.34 3.50
CA SER A 100 -12.35 20.68 4.78
C SER A 100 -13.78 21.22 4.61
N THR A 101 -14.10 21.71 3.41
CA THR A 101 -15.41 22.25 3.03
C THR A 101 -16.36 21.19 2.47
N SER A 102 -15.86 19.96 2.26
CA SER A 102 -16.62 18.87 1.64
C SER A 102 -17.57 18.19 2.63
N THR A 103 -18.50 17.38 2.11
CA THR A 103 -19.36 16.55 2.95
C THR A 103 -18.54 15.43 3.57
N GLN A 104 -18.26 15.53 4.87
CA GLN A 104 -17.56 14.51 5.64
C GLN A 104 -18.54 13.39 6.06
N LEU A 105 -18.25 12.15 5.65
CA LEU A 105 -19.01 11.00 6.13
C LEU A 105 -18.50 10.54 7.50
N SER A 106 -19.33 9.74 8.17
CA SER A 106 -19.06 9.16 9.48
C SER A 106 -19.57 7.72 9.54
N ALA A 107 -19.37 7.06 10.69
CA ALA A 107 -19.88 5.72 10.98
C ALA A 107 -21.41 5.59 10.81
N ALA A 108 -22.14 6.70 10.92
CA ALA A 108 -23.60 6.74 10.72
C ALA A 108 -23.99 6.65 9.24
N ASN A 109 -23.10 7.04 8.33
CA ASN A 109 -23.34 7.05 6.90
C ASN A 109 -22.86 5.76 6.23
N VAL A 110 -21.66 5.31 6.61
CA VAL A 110 -20.97 4.18 6.02
C VAL A 110 -20.16 3.45 7.09
N THR A 111 -20.21 2.13 7.12
CA THR A 111 -19.38 1.30 8.00
C THR A 111 -18.16 0.79 7.25
N ILE A 112 -16.98 1.33 7.54
CA ILE A 112 -15.69 0.86 7.03
C ILE A 112 -14.73 0.74 8.21
N ASN A 113 -14.06 -0.41 8.32
CA ASN A 113 -13.11 -0.68 9.39
C ASN A 113 -11.67 -0.44 8.93
N GLY A 114 -10.84 0.08 9.83
CA GLY A 114 -9.40 0.22 9.62
C GLY A 114 -8.97 1.43 8.79
N VAL A 115 -9.89 2.35 8.45
CA VAL A 115 -9.55 3.63 7.83
C VAL A 115 -9.07 4.63 8.87
N GLU A 116 -8.08 5.46 8.51
CA GLU A 116 -7.59 6.56 9.35
C GLU A 116 -8.64 7.66 9.48
N ALA A 117 -9.39 7.93 8.40
CA ALA A 117 -10.48 8.88 8.36
C ALA A 117 -11.62 8.36 7.49
N TYR A 118 -12.86 8.70 7.87
CA TYR A 118 -14.02 8.43 7.04
C TYR A 118 -13.95 9.23 5.72
N PRO A 119 -14.52 8.70 4.64
CA PRO A 119 -14.43 9.33 3.32
C PRO A 119 -15.22 10.64 3.25
N GLN A 120 -14.86 11.46 2.26
CA GLN A 120 -15.50 12.74 1.98
C GLN A 120 -16.12 12.72 0.58
N VAL A 121 -17.16 13.53 0.38
CA VAL A 121 -17.85 13.64 -0.90
C VAL A 121 -18.03 15.11 -1.27
N VAL A 122 -17.76 15.41 -2.54
CA VAL A 122 -18.10 16.67 -3.20
C VAL A 122 -19.17 16.36 -4.25
N VAL A 123 -20.26 17.13 -4.23
CA VAL A 123 -21.33 17.05 -5.23
C VAL A 123 -21.43 18.39 -5.92
N GLU A 124 -21.39 18.37 -7.25
CA GLU A 124 -21.39 19.58 -8.05
C GLU A 124 -22.35 19.40 -9.23
N ARG A 125 -23.08 20.46 -9.58
CA ARG A 125 -24.09 20.41 -10.65
C ARG A 125 -23.49 20.77 -12.01
N ARG A 126 -23.78 19.98 -13.05
CA ARG A 126 -23.35 20.28 -14.42
C ARG A 126 -24.36 21.14 -15.17
N GLY A 127 -23.98 22.40 -15.40
CA GLY A 127 -24.81 23.35 -16.13
C GLY A 127 -26.16 23.58 -15.44
N THR A 128 -27.21 23.75 -16.25
CA THR A 128 -28.59 23.96 -15.77
C THR A 128 -29.44 22.68 -15.76
N SER A 129 -28.86 21.54 -16.12
CA SER A 129 -29.55 20.24 -16.12
C SER A 129 -29.48 19.57 -14.74
N ASP A 130 -30.30 18.54 -14.52
CA ASP A 130 -30.24 17.67 -13.32
C ASP A 130 -29.12 16.63 -13.41
N ARG A 131 -27.97 17.06 -13.92
CA ARG A 131 -26.74 16.26 -14.00
C ARG A 131 -25.81 16.68 -12.90
N TYR A 132 -25.26 15.71 -12.17
CA TYR A 132 -24.40 15.95 -11.03
C TYR A 132 -23.12 15.13 -11.17
N ARG A 133 -21.98 15.76 -10.91
CA ARG A 133 -20.70 15.09 -10.70
C ARG A 133 -20.53 14.88 -9.21
N VAL A 134 -20.19 13.66 -8.83
CA VAL A 134 -19.87 13.31 -7.45
C VAL A 134 -18.43 12.84 -7.42
N THR A 135 -17.60 13.52 -6.65
CA THR A 135 -16.21 13.13 -6.39
C THR A 135 -16.10 12.66 -4.94
N ALA A 136 -15.72 11.41 -4.75
CA ALA A 136 -15.47 10.82 -3.44
C ALA A 136 -13.96 10.72 -3.18
N ARG A 137 -13.57 11.10 -1.97
CA ARG A 137 -12.23 10.91 -1.41
C ARG A 137 -12.27 9.85 -0.34
N GLY A 138 -11.69 8.70 -0.64
CA GLY A 138 -11.43 7.64 0.32
C GLY A 138 -10.04 7.77 0.91
N VAL A 139 -9.93 7.53 2.22
CA VAL A 139 -8.67 7.44 2.95
C VAL A 139 -8.50 5.99 3.42
N GLY A 140 -7.31 5.44 3.24
CA GLY A 140 -6.94 4.10 3.70
C GLY A 140 -6.64 4.07 5.20
N ALA A 141 -5.87 3.08 5.61
CA ALA A 141 -5.33 2.96 6.97
C ALA A 141 -4.26 4.01 7.27
N SER A 142 -3.67 4.63 6.24
CA SER A 142 -2.82 5.82 6.38
C SER A 142 -3.43 7.06 5.68
N SER A 143 -3.17 8.24 6.21
CA SER A 143 -3.62 9.54 5.67
C SER A 143 -2.98 9.87 4.33
N ASN A 144 -1.88 9.20 4.00
CA ASN A 144 -1.21 9.32 2.70
C ASN A 144 -1.78 8.39 1.64
N SER A 145 -2.54 7.35 2.03
CA SER A 145 -3.24 6.48 1.09
C SER A 145 -4.61 7.07 0.78
N ILE A 146 -4.64 7.89 -0.26
CA ILE A 146 -5.86 8.56 -0.72
C ILE A 146 -6.21 8.05 -2.11
N VAL A 147 -7.49 7.72 -2.31
CA VAL A 147 -8.06 7.39 -3.61
C VAL A 147 -9.23 8.33 -3.88
N LEU A 148 -9.24 8.87 -5.10
CA LEU A 148 -10.33 9.70 -5.60
C LEU A 148 -11.09 8.93 -6.66
N LEU A 149 -12.40 8.80 -6.47
CA LEU A 149 -13.31 8.22 -7.45
C LEU A 149 -14.35 9.26 -7.84
N GLN A 150 -14.73 9.22 -9.11
CA GLN A 150 -15.70 10.17 -9.65
C GLN A 150 -16.79 9.42 -10.40
N ALA A 151 -18.04 9.84 -10.18
CA ALA A 151 -19.20 9.33 -10.89
C ALA A 151 -20.09 10.49 -11.36
N GLU A 152 -20.80 10.28 -12.46
CA GLU A 152 -21.84 11.19 -12.92
C GLU A 152 -23.21 10.56 -12.73
N TYR A 153 -24.14 11.35 -12.23
CA TYR A 153 -25.53 10.96 -12.04
C TYR A 153 -26.42 11.94 -12.79
N GLN A 154 -27.54 11.43 -13.31
CA GLN A 154 -28.60 12.24 -13.86
C GLN A 154 -29.88 11.91 -13.10
N TYR A 155 -30.51 12.93 -12.54
CA TYR A 155 -31.84 12.80 -11.94
C TYR A 155 -32.90 12.94 -13.04
N PRO A 156 -33.93 12.07 -13.06
CA PRO A 156 -35.06 12.21 -13.98
C PRO A 156 -35.99 13.37 -13.61
#